data_AF-A0A7S2H1E2-F1
#
_entry.id   AF-A0A7S2H1E2-F1
#
_cell.length_a   1.000
_cell.length_b   1.000
_cell.length_c   1.000
_cell.angle_alpha   90.00
_cell.angle_beta   90.00
_cell.angle_gamma   90.00
#
_symmetry.space_group_name_H-M   'P 1'
#
loop_
_entity.id
_entity.type
_entity.pdbx_description
1 polymer ?
#
loop_
_entity_poly.entity_id
_entity_poly.type
_entity_poly.pdbx_seq_one_letter_code
_entity_poly.pdbx_strand_id
1 'polypeptide(L)'
;GDDDTFLYMDIHGGVYRRNIFNGTRLWHFPAPGFDAGSFTDGFVNLGPGGEDGIAYACSDHGHGQVGQTGVLRALSIRDGTVIWTRDLPQPCTTWAVSDGD
;
A
#
# COMPACT_ATOMS: atom_id res chain seq x y z
N GLY A 1 -11.09 -5.61 -13.14
CA GLY A 1 -12.44 -5.71 -12.58
C GLY A 1 -12.98 -4.32 -12.64
N ASP A 2 -13.96 -4.12 -13.51
CA ASP A 2 -14.45 -2.80 -13.93
C ASP A 2 -15.31 -2.17 -12.83
N ASP A 3 -14.66 -1.59 -11.82
CA ASP A 3 -15.35 -0.88 -10.73
C ASP A 3 -15.24 0.64 -10.83
N ASP A 4 -14.64 1.15 -11.92
CA ASP A 4 -14.40 2.57 -12.16
C ASP A 4 -13.62 3.25 -11.02
N THR A 5 -12.73 2.49 -10.38
CA THR A 5 -11.85 3.00 -9.32
C THR A 5 -10.39 2.84 -9.65
N PHE A 6 -9.57 3.63 -8.95
CA PHE A 6 -8.14 3.41 -8.90
C PHE A 6 -7.65 3.58 -7.47
N LEU A 7 -6.54 2.89 -7.18
CA LEU A 7 -5.84 3.00 -5.92
C LEU A 7 -4.50 3.68 -6.14
N TYR A 8 -4.05 4.46 -5.16
CA TYR A 8 -2.71 5.01 -5.13
C TYR A 8 -2.25 5.15 -3.68
N MET A 9 -0.94 5.29 -3.51
CA MET A 9 -0.30 5.52 -2.22
C MET A 9 0.26 6.94 -2.15
N ASP A 10 0.17 7.58 -1.00
CA ASP A 10 0.95 8.79 -0.73
C ASP A 10 2.38 8.44 -0.28
N ILE A 11 3.22 9.47 -0.17
CA ILE A 11 4.64 9.33 0.19
C ILE A 11 4.87 8.72 1.58
N HIS A 12 3.85 8.66 2.43
CA HIS A 12 3.95 8.12 3.79
C HIS A 12 3.37 6.72 3.94
N GLY A 13 2.90 6.10 2.86
CA GLY A 13 2.30 4.77 2.91
C GLY A 13 0.78 4.77 3.12
N GLY A 14 0.14 5.94 3.11
CA GLY A 14 -1.32 6.03 3.12
C GLY A 14 -1.90 5.59 1.78
N VAL A 15 -2.96 4.78 1.81
CA VAL A 15 -3.58 4.22 0.59
C VAL A 15 -4.95 4.82 0.39
N TYR A 16 -5.24 5.22 -0.84
CA TYR A 16 -6.50 5.85 -1.22
C TYR A 16 -7.17 5.03 -2.31
N ARG A 17 -8.50 4.94 -2.27
CA ARG A 17 -9.31 4.52 -3.40
C ARG A 17 -10.20 5.67 -3.86
N ARG A 18 -10.18 5.94 -5.16
CA ARG A 18 -10.98 7.01 -5.76
C ARG A 18 -11.78 6.50 -6.95
N ASN A 19 -12.93 7.12 -7.17
CA ASN A 19 -13.66 6.98 -8.43
C ASN A 19 -12.88 7.70 -9.55
N ILE A 20 -12.72 7.03 -10.69
CA ILE A 20 -11.91 7.52 -11.81
C ILE A 20 -12.55 8.68 -12.58
N PHE A 21 -13.88 8.77 -12.59
CA PHE A 21 -14.59 9.79 -13.38
C PHE A 21 -14.72 11.13 -12.68
N ASN A 22 -14.87 11.12 -11.35
CA ASN A 22 -15.12 12.34 -10.58
C ASN A 22 -14.12 12.59 -9.45
N GLY A 23 -13.16 11.69 -9.24
CA GLY A 23 -12.13 11.83 -8.21
C GLY A 23 -12.63 11.67 -6.78
N THR A 24 -13.90 11.29 -6.57
CA THR A 24 -14.48 11.08 -5.24
C THR A 24 -13.68 10.02 -4.50
N ARG A 25 -13.24 10.36 -3.29
CA ARG A 25 -12.57 9.40 -2.41
C ARG A 25 -13.62 8.46 -1.82
N LEU A 26 -13.46 7.16 -2.09
CA LEU A 26 -14.31 6.12 -1.53
C LEU A 26 -13.85 5.76 -0.12
N TRP A 27 -12.54 5.56 0.06
CA TRP A 27 -11.93 5.34 1.36
C TRP A 27 -10.46 5.77 1.36
N HIS A 28 -9.89 5.83 2.56
CA HIS A 28 -8.48 6.08 2.80
C HIS A 28 -8.01 5.29 4.02
N PHE A 29 -6.98 4.47 3.81
CA PHE A 29 -6.19 3.88 4.87
C PHE A 29 -5.05 4.86 5.20
N PRO A 30 -5.02 5.44 6.42
CA PRO A 30 -3.96 6.37 6.78
C PRO A 30 -2.61 5.69 6.81
N ALA A 31 -1.56 6.45 6.52
CA ALA A 31 -0.21 6.05 6.88
C ALA A 31 -0.19 5.61 8.36
N PRO A 32 0.53 4.53 8.70
CA PRO A 32 0.60 4.05 10.08
C PRO A 32 1.06 5.18 10.99
N GLY A 33 0.28 5.48 12.02
CA GLY A 33 0.50 6.61 12.94
C GLY A 33 1.79 6.56 13.77
N PHE A 34 2.72 5.66 13.45
CA PHE A 34 4.02 5.52 14.10
C PHE A 34 5.15 6.28 13.40
N ASP A 35 5.02 6.66 12.13
CA ASP A 35 6.17 7.16 11.38
C ASP A 35 5.88 8.49 10.68
N ALA A 36 6.15 9.59 11.38
CA ALA A 36 6.39 10.90 10.75
C ALA A 36 7.56 10.85 9.74
N GLY A 37 8.36 9.78 9.77
CA GLY A 37 9.43 9.48 8.82
C GLY A 37 9.08 8.38 7.81
N SER A 38 7.84 7.88 7.74
CA SER A 38 7.46 6.80 6.82
C SER A 38 7.67 7.26 5.39
N PHE A 39 8.22 6.37 4.57
CA PHE A 39 8.47 6.59 3.16
C PHE A 39 7.99 5.40 2.32
N THR A 40 7.70 5.67 1.06
CA THR A 40 7.42 4.66 0.05
C THR A 40 7.63 5.28 -1.33
N ASP A 41 8.05 4.48 -2.29
CA ASP A 41 8.10 4.88 -3.71
C ASP A 41 6.72 4.83 -4.38
N GLY A 42 5.65 4.53 -3.62
CA GLY A 42 4.27 4.83 -4.00
C GLY A 42 3.48 3.69 -4.65
N PHE A 43 3.89 2.43 -4.47
CA PHE A 43 3.31 1.30 -5.20
C PHE A 43 2.24 0.50 -4.42
N VAL A 44 1.06 0.31 -5.01
CA VAL A 44 0.00 -0.60 -4.52
C VAL A 44 -0.22 -1.74 -5.52
N ASN A 45 0.01 -3.00 -5.11
CA ASN A 45 -0.32 -4.17 -5.94
C ASN A 45 -1.77 -4.58 -5.75
N LEU A 46 -2.45 -5.01 -6.81
CA LEU A 46 -3.80 -5.58 -6.74
C LEU A 46 -3.72 -7.10 -6.82
N GLY A 47 -4.28 -7.78 -5.83
CA GLY A 47 -4.52 -9.21 -5.83
C GLY A 47 -5.78 -9.58 -6.63
N PRO A 48 -6.04 -10.89 -6.77
CA PRO A 48 -7.27 -11.37 -7.41
C PRO A 48 -8.51 -10.97 -6.61
N GLY A 49 -9.67 -10.95 -7.27
CA GLY A 49 -10.98 -10.73 -6.63
C GLY A 49 -11.69 -9.42 -6.98
N GLY A 50 -11.07 -8.51 -7.73
CA GLY A 50 -11.71 -7.25 -8.12
C GLY A 50 -12.07 -6.39 -6.91
N GLU A 51 -13.33 -5.99 -6.78
CA GLU A 51 -13.80 -5.16 -5.65
C GLU A 51 -13.67 -5.84 -4.28
N ASP A 52 -13.86 -7.16 -4.23
CA ASP A 52 -13.68 -7.97 -3.02
C ASP A 52 -12.23 -8.50 -2.91
N GLY A 53 -11.33 -7.98 -3.75
CA GLY A 53 -9.92 -8.36 -3.77
C GLY A 53 -9.09 -7.67 -2.69
N ILE A 54 -7.79 -7.90 -2.77
CA ILE A 54 -6.81 -7.41 -1.80
C ILE A 54 -5.89 -6.40 -2.48
N ALA A 55 -5.67 -5.27 -1.85
CA ALA A 55 -4.62 -4.32 -2.21
C ALA A 55 -3.41 -4.53 -1.28
N TYR A 56 -2.22 -4.68 -1.84
CA TYR A 56 -0.98 -4.81 -1.08
C TYR A 56 -0.18 -3.52 -1.13
N ALA A 57 0.10 -2.97 0.05
CA ALA A 57 0.84 -1.73 0.22
C ALA A 57 2.09 -1.97 1.07
N CYS A 58 3.23 -1.43 0.61
CA CYS A 58 4.50 -1.52 1.30
C CYS A 58 4.99 -0.11 1.63
N SER A 59 5.41 0.11 2.87
CA SER A 59 6.04 1.34 3.32
C SER A 59 7.22 1.05 4.24
N ASP A 60 8.13 2.00 4.37
CA ASP A 60 9.32 1.91 5.19
C ASP A 60 9.10 2.42 6.61
N HIS A 61 9.75 1.77 7.57
CA HIS A 61 10.01 2.37 8.88
C HIS A 61 11.19 3.33 8.76
N GLY A 62 10.91 4.54 8.24
CA GLY A 62 11.90 5.56 7.92
C GLY A 62 11.97 5.87 6.43
N HIS A 63 13.13 6.32 5.96
CA HIS A 63 13.35 6.81 4.59
C HIS A 63 13.98 5.77 3.66
N GLY A 64 13.77 4.49 3.95
CA GLY A 64 14.14 3.41 3.04
C GLY A 64 15.64 3.13 2.89
N GLN A 65 16.44 3.49 3.90
CA GLN A 65 17.88 3.28 3.89
C GLN A 65 18.26 1.82 4.16
N VAL A 66 19.45 1.41 3.71
CA VAL A 66 20.02 0.09 4.04
C VAL A 66 20.05 -0.10 5.55
N GLY A 67 19.54 -1.23 6.03
CA GLY A 67 19.44 -1.57 7.45
C GLY A 67 18.13 -1.11 8.11
N GLN A 68 17.26 -0.40 7.40
CA GLN A 68 15.89 -0.13 7.85
C GLN A 68 14.97 -1.30 7.50
N THR A 69 13.84 -1.37 8.21
CA THR A 69 12.79 -2.37 7.99
C THR A 69 11.63 -1.76 7.23
N GLY A 70 10.93 -2.58 6.46
CA GLY A 70 9.69 -2.21 5.81
C GLY A 70 8.49 -2.87 6.47
N VAL A 71 7.31 -2.59 5.96
CA VAL A 71 6.07 -3.20 6.42
C VAL A 71 5.10 -3.34 5.27
N LEU A 72 4.67 -4.59 5.05
CA LEU A 72 3.71 -4.99 4.04
C LEU A 72 2.32 -5.13 4.66
N ARG A 73 1.31 -4.57 4.00
CA ARG A 73 -0.09 -4.62 4.42
C ARG A 73 -0.95 -5.18 3.33
N ALA A 74 -1.87 -6.05 3.70
CA ALA A 74 -3.00 -6.42 2.87
C ALA A 74 -4.22 -5.63 3.33
N LEU A 75 -4.83 -4.90 2.40
CA LEU A 75 -6.03 -4.12 2.58
C LEU A 75 -7.16 -4.72 1.75
N SER A 76 -8.37 -4.74 2.28
CA SER A 76 -9.58 -5.00 1.50
C SER A 76 -9.78 -3.87 0.47
N ILE A 77 -9.94 -4.20 -0.82
CA ILE A 77 -10.23 -3.19 -1.85
C ILE A 77 -11.60 -2.55 -1.61
N ARG A 78 -12.53 -3.29 -1.03
CA ARG A 78 -13.90 -2.86 -0.77
C ARG A 78 -13.97 -1.62 0.12
N ASP A 79 -13.20 -1.61 1.21
CA ASP A 79 -13.35 -0.62 2.28
C ASP A 79 -12.03 -0.12 2.89
N GLY A 80 -10.87 -0.61 2.43
CA GLY A 80 -9.57 -0.22 2.94
C GLY A 80 -9.22 -0.80 4.31
N THR A 81 -10.01 -1.77 4.82
CA THR A 81 -9.71 -2.43 6.10
C THR A 81 -8.45 -3.26 6.00
N VAL A 82 -7.62 -3.22 7.05
CA VAL A 82 -6.41 -4.05 7.14
C VAL A 82 -6.82 -5.49 7.40
N ILE A 83 -6.48 -6.38 6.47
CA ILE A 83 -6.64 -7.83 6.62
C ILE A 83 -5.49 -8.38 7.45
N TRP A 84 -4.26 -8.00 7.10
CA TRP A 84 -3.06 -8.33 7.87
C TRP A 84 -1.93 -7.33 7.62
N THR A 85 -0.98 -7.32 8.55
CA THR A 85 0.28 -6.56 8.48
C THR A 85 1.45 -7.49 8.74
N ARG A 86 2.56 -7.30 8.04
CA ARG A 86 3.80 -8.04 8.23
C ARG A 86 5.00 -7.13 8.12
N ASP A 87 5.83 -7.10 9.16
CA ASP A 87 7.12 -6.43 9.12
C ASP A 87 8.08 -7.20 8.19
N LEU A 88 8.86 -6.44 7.44
CA LEU A 88 9.87 -6.94 6.53
C LEU A 88 11.26 -6.64 7.09
N PRO A 89 12.22 -7.57 6.95
CA PRO A 89 13.58 -7.36 7.45
C PRO A 89 14.37 -6.29 6.66
N GLN A 90 13.80 -5.78 5.58
CA GLN A 90 14.40 -4.87 4.62
C GLN A 90 13.38 -3.82 4.18
N PRO A 91 13.82 -2.63 3.71
CA PRO A 91 12.91 -1.58 3.28
C PRO A 91 12.18 -1.96 1.98
N CYS A 92 11.04 -1.32 1.77
CA CYS A 92 10.21 -1.31 0.58
C CYS A 92 10.76 -0.38 -0.55
N THR A 93 12.08 -0.13 -0.60
CA THR A 93 12.72 0.82 -1.54
C THR A 93 13.11 0.28 -2.90
N THR A 94 12.61 -0.90 -3.26
CA THR A 94 12.82 -1.43 -4.60
C THR A 94 11.49 -1.81 -5.22
N TRP A 95 11.36 -1.54 -6.53
CA TRP A 95 10.46 -2.23 -7.45
C TRP A 95 10.31 -3.69 -7.02
N ALA A 96 9.19 -4.38 -7.30
CA ALA A 96 9.05 -5.80 -7.00
C ALA A 96 10.16 -6.67 -7.65
N VAL A 97 11.31 -6.74 -6.99
CA VAL A 97 12.40 -7.67 -7.26
C VAL A 97 12.05 -8.84 -6.38
N SER A 98 11.41 -9.84 -6.98
CA SER A 98 11.55 -11.19 -6.47
C SER A 98 13.03 -11.55 -6.61
N ASP A 99 13.70 -11.86 -5.51
CA ASP A 99 14.84 -12.76 -5.61
C ASP A 99 14.22 -14.08 -6.09
N GLY A 100 14.49 -14.44 -7.34
CA GLY A 100 13.82 -15.56 -7.98
C GLY A 100 14.20 -16.86 -7.29
N ASP A 101 13.28 -17.43 -6.52
CA ASP A 101 13.28 -18.86 -6.20
C ASP A 101 12.73 -19.66 -7.39
#